data_AF-A0A535RMC4-F1
#
_entry.id   AF-A0A535RMC4-F1
#
_cell.length_a   1.000
_cell.length_b   1.000
_cell.length_c   1.000
_cell.angle_alpha   90.00
_cell.angle_beta   90.00
_cell.angle_gamma   90.00
#
_symmetry.space_group_name_H-M   'P 1'
#
loop_
_entity.id
_entity.type
_entity.pdbx_description
1 polymer ?
#
loop_
_entity_poly.entity_id
_entity_poly.type
_entity_poly.pdbx_seq_one_letter_code
_entity_poly.pdbx_strand_id
1 'polypeptide(L)'
;MSDQLTNASVTISDLPGIVIQLFERAQRQLLPGSQQIPGLFVRYLRRKPARGLAVIYAVDELGNRDLEHAHDPNRSVSLTLDEEALAGAQIRFNEAQARQTPLEVQPSGVLRADDLGLSVQAFPADSGLPALAASCDMSQSQVFEAIERAIHTQPGNRDAHIMHIKAEPVRYKPANRCVIRYHVLLEDSEANGGAIRNVTLFGKVYADPEQARSVQALQQRLYDEQLTRSGSETAGQVYRTPLLPRPLGIVNELGLTFNEAVQPAEHGEHMLTGTRALQPRMEQGRGGEIINIAIPVEELRLTAVALARLHTSAIHPDEKTPRTGAKEAKRARDRAALIARHNPAQAEEVQQLAQQLASRLEALQPDSYRPAHGGFKSSQLLFHSHQVFVVDFDGFCLADAALDVGYFLAYLRPSGLWYARPGMRAWFEAAAEVFTTTYSQAMRELGTEQAVIEGIIERSRLYEAALLFKIATRRVNRLNSPRPKELSAMLHEIAACL
;
A
#
# COMPACT_ATOMS: atom_id res chain seq x y z
N MET A 1 16.38 -6.41 55.65
CA MET A 1 16.99 -6.83 54.37
C MET A 1 16.08 -6.36 53.27
N SER A 2 16.63 -5.53 52.39
CA SER A 2 15.91 -4.57 51.54
C SER A 2 15.36 -5.26 50.30
N ASP A 3 14.05 -5.16 50.09
CA ASP A 3 13.39 -5.40 48.80
C ASP A 3 13.87 -4.33 47.81
N GLN A 4 14.93 -4.66 47.07
CA GLN A 4 15.33 -3.96 45.84
C GLN A 4 15.25 -4.95 44.68
N LEU A 5 14.05 -5.49 44.43
CA LEU A 5 13.74 -6.19 43.19
C LEU A 5 13.10 -5.19 42.21
N THR A 6 13.97 -4.55 41.44
CA THR A 6 13.77 -4.18 40.02
C THR A 6 12.42 -3.53 39.65
N ASN A 7 12.29 -2.24 39.94
CA ASN A 7 11.29 -1.36 39.33
C ASN A 7 11.73 -0.90 37.91
N ALA A 8 12.16 -1.86 37.08
CA ALA A 8 12.61 -1.57 35.73
C ALA A 8 11.41 -1.29 34.81
N SER A 9 11.46 -0.20 34.05
CA SER A 9 10.48 0.09 33.01
C SER A 9 10.50 -1.02 31.95
N VAL A 10 9.32 -1.40 31.45
CA VAL A 10 9.16 -2.36 30.35
C VAL A 10 9.98 -1.89 29.14
N THR A 11 10.70 -2.81 28.52
CA THR A 11 11.38 -2.59 27.25
C THR A 11 10.57 -3.16 26.09
N ILE A 12 10.92 -2.78 24.85
CA ILE A 12 10.28 -3.34 23.64
C ILE A 12 10.42 -4.87 23.59
N SER A 13 11.52 -5.41 24.10
CA SER A 13 11.80 -6.85 24.20
C SER A 13 10.87 -7.59 25.16
N ASP A 14 10.29 -6.89 26.14
CA ASP A 14 9.41 -7.48 27.16
C ASP A 14 7.93 -7.50 26.71
N LEU A 15 7.57 -6.64 25.74
CA LEU A 15 6.21 -6.54 25.21
C LEU A 15 5.60 -7.86 24.71
N PRO A 16 6.32 -8.77 24.02
CA PRO A 16 5.81 -10.10 23.70
C PRO A 16 5.23 -10.87 24.89
N GLY A 17 5.93 -10.88 26.03
CA GLY A 17 5.47 -11.58 27.23
C GLY A 17 4.19 -10.97 27.80
N ILE A 18 4.11 -9.64 27.80
CA ILE A 18 2.91 -8.90 28.22
C ILE A 18 1.72 -9.23 27.31
N VAL A 19 1.92 -9.30 26.00
CA VAL A 19 0.85 -9.67 25.05
C VAL A 19 0.31 -11.07 25.36
N ILE A 20 1.18 -12.07 25.51
CA ILE A 20 0.77 -13.45 25.82
C ILE A 20 -0.04 -13.49 27.11
N GLN A 21 0.46 -12.82 28.16
CA GLN A 21 -0.22 -12.77 29.46
C GLN A 21 -1.62 -12.13 29.37
N LEU A 22 -1.78 -11.06 28.58
CA LEU A 22 -3.09 -10.43 28.41
C LEU A 22 -4.09 -11.37 27.74
N PHE A 23 -3.66 -12.16 26.74
CA PHE A 23 -4.52 -13.16 26.10
C PHE A 23 -4.89 -14.31 27.04
N GLU A 24 -3.95 -14.79 27.86
CA GLU A 24 -4.22 -15.79 28.90
C GLU A 24 -5.25 -15.29 29.91
N ARG A 25 -5.09 -14.05 30.40
CA ARG A 25 -6.04 -13.42 31.33
C ARG A 25 -7.43 -13.25 30.72
N ALA A 26 -7.50 -12.99 29.42
CA ALA A 26 -8.75 -12.90 28.67
C ALA A 26 -9.32 -14.27 28.26
N GLN A 27 -8.66 -15.38 28.61
CA GLN A 27 -9.02 -16.75 28.21
C GLN A 27 -9.16 -16.91 26.68
N ARG A 28 -8.28 -16.25 25.92
CA ARG A 28 -8.26 -16.26 24.46
C ARG A 28 -6.99 -16.91 23.92
N GLN A 29 -7.13 -17.71 22.87
CA GLN A 29 -6.00 -18.34 22.21
C GLN A 29 -5.44 -17.47 21.09
N LEU A 30 -4.12 -17.34 21.04
CA LEU A 30 -3.39 -16.65 19.97
C LEU A 30 -3.21 -17.53 18.70
N LEU A 31 -3.17 -18.85 18.88
CA LEU A 31 -3.12 -19.85 17.81
C LEU A 31 -4.24 -20.86 18.02
N PRO A 32 -5.43 -20.63 17.46
CA PRO A 32 -6.52 -21.60 17.55
C PRO A 32 -6.09 -22.93 16.91
N GLY A 33 -6.13 -24.03 17.68
CA GLY A 33 -5.81 -25.38 17.20
C GLY A 33 -4.36 -25.84 17.35
N SER A 34 -3.44 -25.01 17.88
CA SER A 34 -2.11 -25.48 18.31
C SER A 34 -2.08 -25.73 19.81
N GLN A 35 -1.39 -26.80 20.22
CA GLN A 35 -1.11 -27.13 21.63
C GLN A 35 0.24 -26.57 22.10
N GLN A 36 1.00 -25.91 21.22
CA GLN A 36 2.33 -25.38 21.54
C GLN A 36 2.27 -23.93 22.06
N ILE A 37 3.32 -23.52 22.76
CA ILE A 37 3.45 -22.16 23.29
C ILE A 37 3.64 -21.18 22.11
N PRO A 38 2.77 -20.17 21.96
CA PRO A 38 2.90 -19.19 20.88
C PRO A 38 4.11 -18.30 21.11
N GLY A 39 4.93 -18.14 20.08
CA GLY A 39 5.98 -17.13 19.95
C GLY A 39 5.47 -15.90 19.19
N LEU A 40 5.89 -14.71 19.63
CA LEU A 40 5.58 -13.45 18.96
C LEU A 40 6.85 -12.83 18.36
N PHE A 41 6.84 -12.66 17.04
CA PHE A 41 7.97 -12.16 16.28
C PHE A 41 7.69 -10.77 15.72
N VAL A 42 8.48 -9.76 16.10
CA VAL A 42 8.29 -8.38 15.63
C VAL A 42 8.43 -8.31 14.11
N ARG A 43 7.35 -7.94 13.42
CA ARG A 43 7.29 -7.70 11.97
C ARG A 43 7.41 -6.24 11.62
N TYR A 44 6.83 -5.40 12.46
CA TYR A 44 6.81 -3.97 12.26
C TYR A 44 6.80 -3.27 13.62
N LEU A 45 7.61 -2.22 13.74
CA LEU A 45 7.62 -1.35 14.90
C LEU A 45 7.64 0.10 14.41
N ARG A 46 6.77 0.92 14.98
CA ARG A 46 6.67 2.33 14.63
C ARG A 46 6.30 3.17 15.83
N ARG A 47 7.12 4.19 16.11
CA ARG A 47 6.78 5.28 17.01
C ARG A 47 6.45 6.53 16.20
N LYS A 48 5.31 7.17 16.45
CA LYS A 48 4.94 8.45 15.83
C LYS A 48 4.55 9.43 16.92
N PRO A 49 5.13 10.65 16.96
CA PRO A 49 4.70 11.69 17.89
C PRO A 49 3.17 11.88 17.83
N ALA A 50 2.55 12.02 19.00
CA ALA A 50 1.09 12.15 19.19
C ALA A 50 0.25 10.95 18.75
N ARG A 51 0.88 9.85 18.31
CA ARG A 51 0.22 8.60 17.93
C ARG A 51 0.81 7.38 18.65
N GLY A 52 1.75 7.60 19.56
CA GLY A 52 2.35 6.55 20.37
C GLY A 52 3.18 5.52 19.59
N LEU A 53 3.23 4.31 20.14
CA LEU A 53 3.97 3.16 19.64
C LEU A 53 3.00 2.14 19.06
N ALA A 54 3.30 1.60 17.89
CA ALA A 54 2.61 0.46 17.32
C ALA A 54 3.62 -0.65 17.00
N VAL A 55 3.35 -1.86 17.48
CA VAL A 55 4.12 -3.06 17.19
C VAL A 55 3.19 -4.09 16.57
N ILE A 56 3.62 -4.69 15.45
CA ILE A 56 2.90 -5.79 14.80
C ILE A 56 3.79 -7.03 14.93
N TYR A 57 3.21 -8.08 15.49
CA TYR A 57 3.80 -9.39 15.65
C TYR A 57 3.21 -10.37 14.63
N ALA A 58 4.06 -11.27 14.13
CA ALA A 58 3.61 -12.55 13.60
C ALA A 58 3.59 -13.55 14.76
N VAL A 59 2.54 -14.37 14.81
CA VAL A 59 2.38 -15.44 15.79
C VAL A 59 2.79 -16.76 15.13
N ASP A 60 3.75 -17.45 15.73
CA ASP A 60 4.14 -18.79 15.28
C ASP A 60 4.55 -19.67 16.45
N GLU A 61 4.76 -20.95 16.23
CA GLU A 61 5.21 -21.88 17.26
C GLU A 61 6.67 -21.59 17.69
N LEU A 62 6.94 -21.63 18.99
CA LEU A 62 8.28 -21.42 19.53
C LEU A 62 9.27 -22.49 19.01
N GLY A 63 10.21 -22.06 18.16
CA GLY A 63 11.23 -22.94 17.55
C GLY A 63 11.03 -23.13 16.05
N ASN A 64 9.83 -22.85 15.53
CA ASN A 64 9.61 -22.73 14.10
C ASN A 64 9.83 -21.26 13.67
N ARG A 65 10.79 -21.03 12.78
CA ARG A 65 11.01 -19.71 12.14
C ARG A 65 10.67 -19.80 10.65
N ASP A 66 9.64 -20.55 10.30
CA ASP A 66 9.19 -20.63 8.91
C ASP A 66 8.75 -19.25 8.44
N LEU A 67 9.56 -18.66 7.57
CA LEU A 67 9.31 -17.36 6.96
C LEU A 67 8.06 -17.36 6.08
N GLU A 68 7.51 -18.53 5.75
CA GLU A 68 6.32 -18.71 4.91
C GLU A 68 5.08 -18.08 5.54
N HIS A 69 4.90 -18.17 6.87
CA HIS A 69 3.74 -17.63 7.57
C HIS A 69 3.92 -16.19 8.07
N ALA A 70 5.10 -15.59 7.89
CA ALA A 70 5.43 -14.28 8.44
C ALA A 70 4.56 -13.12 7.92
N HIS A 71 3.75 -13.37 6.88
CA HIS A 71 2.86 -12.39 6.27
C HIS A 71 1.38 -12.77 6.34
N ASP A 72 1.03 -13.91 6.95
CA ASP A 72 -0.36 -14.34 7.08
C ASP A 72 -1.12 -13.43 8.06
N PRO A 73 -2.13 -12.67 7.61
CA PRO A 73 -2.91 -11.83 8.51
C PRO A 73 -3.61 -12.60 9.62
N ASN A 74 -3.99 -13.87 9.40
CA ASN A 74 -4.65 -14.71 10.41
C ASN A 74 -3.74 -15.01 11.61
N ARG A 75 -2.42 -14.85 11.43
CA ARG A 75 -1.40 -15.01 12.46
C ARG A 75 -0.80 -13.67 12.88
N SER A 76 -1.59 -12.59 12.81
CA SER A 76 -1.13 -11.24 13.15
C SER A 76 -1.74 -10.73 14.44
N VAL A 77 -0.87 -10.22 15.33
CA VAL A 77 -1.25 -9.50 16.54
C VAL A 77 -0.64 -8.11 16.49
N SER A 78 -1.42 -7.08 16.78
CA SER A 78 -0.91 -5.72 16.94
C SER A 78 -1.11 -5.21 18.35
N LEU A 79 -0.05 -4.60 18.88
CA LEU A 79 -0.02 -3.88 20.13
C LEU A 79 0.14 -2.39 19.84
N THR A 80 -0.66 -1.56 20.49
CA THR A 80 -0.53 -0.10 20.47
C THR A 80 -0.40 0.43 21.89
N LEU A 81 0.55 1.34 22.08
CA LEU A 81 0.68 2.16 23.27
C LEU A 81 0.39 3.61 22.89
N ASP A 82 -0.45 4.28 23.66
CA ASP A 82 -0.75 5.70 23.47
C ASP A 82 0.47 6.57 23.82
N GLU A 83 0.47 7.85 23.40
CA GLU A 83 1.60 8.75 23.66
C GLU A 83 1.81 8.97 25.17
N GLU A 84 0.73 8.94 25.95
CA GLU A 84 0.77 9.09 27.41
C GLU A 84 1.48 7.94 28.11
N ALA A 85 1.49 6.75 27.49
CA ALA A 85 2.22 5.57 27.97
C ALA A 85 3.73 5.65 27.71
N LEU A 86 4.20 6.71 27.02
CA LEU A 86 5.58 6.84 26.57
C LEU A 86 6.27 8.08 27.15
N ALA A 87 7.51 7.92 27.60
CA ALA A 87 8.43 9.01 27.94
C ALA A 87 9.58 9.01 26.91
N GLY A 88 9.40 9.74 25.81
CA GLY A 88 10.32 9.71 24.69
C GLY A 88 10.34 8.34 23.98
N ALA A 89 11.37 7.55 24.26
CA ALA A 89 11.55 6.18 23.76
C ALA A 89 11.32 5.09 24.85
N GLN A 90 11.03 5.50 26.09
CA GLN A 90 10.81 4.60 27.22
C GLN A 90 9.30 4.39 27.45
N ILE A 91 8.93 3.19 27.89
CA ILE A 91 7.57 2.86 28.31
C ILE A 91 7.42 3.22 29.78
N ARG A 92 6.33 3.89 30.17
CA ARG A 92 6.18 4.48 31.52
C ARG A 92 5.80 3.48 32.61
N PHE A 93 5.37 2.28 32.25
CA PHE A 93 4.96 1.26 33.19
C PHE A 93 5.97 0.11 33.29
N ASN A 94 5.94 -0.59 34.42
CA ASN A 94 6.72 -1.79 34.69
C ASN A 94 5.89 -3.07 34.44
N GLU A 95 6.53 -4.23 34.53
CA GLU A 95 5.86 -5.51 34.29
C GLU A 95 4.74 -5.78 35.31
N ALA A 96 4.95 -5.46 36.59
CA ALA A 96 3.95 -5.66 37.65
C ALA A 96 2.64 -4.88 37.37
N GLN A 97 2.75 -3.63 36.91
CA GLN A 97 1.62 -2.81 36.48
C GLN A 97 0.89 -3.45 35.29
N ALA A 98 1.62 -3.96 34.30
CA ALA A 98 1.03 -4.69 33.17
C ALA A 98 0.33 -5.98 33.60
N ARG A 99 0.82 -6.67 34.64
CA ARG A 99 0.18 -7.88 35.19
C ARG A 99 -1.12 -7.57 35.93
N GLN A 100 -1.16 -6.46 36.65
CA GLN A 100 -2.23 -6.11 37.59
C GLN A 100 -3.31 -5.19 36.99
N THR A 101 -3.01 -4.52 35.88
CA THR A 101 -3.95 -3.58 35.23
C THR A 101 -5.31 -4.23 34.98
N PRO A 102 -6.43 -3.54 35.25
CA PRO A 102 -7.74 -3.96 34.76
C PRO A 102 -7.67 -4.20 33.25
N LEU A 103 -8.31 -5.28 32.81
CA LEU A 103 -8.34 -5.69 31.40
C LEU A 103 -9.79 -5.70 30.94
N GLU A 104 -10.11 -4.86 29.97
CA GLU A 104 -11.39 -4.86 29.28
C GLU A 104 -11.26 -5.71 27.99
N VAL A 105 -12.26 -6.56 27.75
CA VAL A 105 -12.40 -7.30 26.49
C VAL A 105 -13.56 -6.68 25.72
N GLN A 106 -13.24 -5.97 24.64
CA GLN A 106 -14.27 -5.37 23.80
C GLN A 106 -15.08 -6.44 23.05
N PRO A 107 -16.33 -6.14 22.63
CA PRO A 107 -17.13 -7.04 21.80
C PRO A 107 -16.44 -7.46 20.49
N SER A 108 -15.62 -6.56 19.93
CA SER A 108 -14.77 -6.82 18.76
C SER A 108 -13.69 -7.87 19.01
N GLY A 109 -13.38 -8.15 20.27
CA GLY A 109 -12.30 -9.03 20.71
C GLY A 109 -10.96 -8.35 20.99
N VAL A 110 -10.94 -7.02 20.95
CA VAL A 110 -9.77 -6.21 21.31
C VAL A 110 -9.60 -6.19 22.84
N LEU A 111 -8.37 -6.36 23.30
CA LEU A 111 -8.00 -6.29 24.71
C LEU A 111 -7.49 -4.89 25.04
N ARG A 112 -8.06 -4.25 26.05
CA ARG A 112 -7.67 -2.91 26.49
C ARG A 112 -7.30 -2.84 27.95
N ALA A 113 -6.19 -2.15 28.22
CA ALA A 113 -5.76 -1.73 29.54
C ALA A 113 -5.63 -0.20 29.51
N ASP A 114 -6.76 0.49 29.73
CA ASP A 114 -6.84 1.96 29.59
C ASP A 114 -5.92 2.70 30.56
N ASP A 115 -5.75 2.19 31.79
CA ASP A 115 -4.82 2.73 32.80
C ASP A 115 -3.37 2.82 32.31
N LEU A 116 -3.00 1.96 31.35
CA LEU A 116 -1.67 1.91 30.75
C LEU A 116 -1.62 2.49 29.33
N GLY A 117 -2.75 2.97 28.79
CA GLY A 117 -2.88 3.36 27.38
C GLY A 117 -2.48 2.23 26.44
N LEU A 118 -2.74 0.96 26.80
CA LEU A 118 -2.32 -0.23 26.10
C LEU A 118 -3.53 -0.91 25.45
N SER A 119 -3.44 -1.17 24.15
CA SER A 119 -4.44 -1.92 23.39
C SER A 119 -3.77 -3.02 22.58
N VAL A 120 -4.35 -4.22 22.61
CA VAL A 120 -3.84 -5.39 21.91
C VAL A 120 -4.97 -6.04 21.14
N GLN A 121 -4.74 -6.35 19.87
CA GLN A 121 -5.75 -6.94 19.00
C GLN A 121 -5.14 -8.01 18.10
N ALA A 122 -5.78 -9.18 18.05
CA ALA A 122 -5.45 -10.28 17.14
C ALA A 122 -6.45 -10.28 15.98
N PHE A 123 -5.96 -10.44 14.74
CA PHE A 123 -6.85 -10.53 13.58
C PHE A 123 -7.88 -11.66 13.75
N PRO A 124 -9.15 -11.47 13.34
CA PRO A 124 -9.72 -10.30 12.64
C PRO A 124 -10.26 -9.20 13.58
N ALA A 125 -10.03 -9.28 14.89
CA ALA A 125 -10.41 -8.22 15.82
C ALA A 125 -9.58 -6.95 15.56
N ASP A 126 -10.25 -5.84 15.29
CA ASP A 126 -9.60 -4.54 15.07
C ASP A 126 -10.54 -3.41 15.47
N SER A 127 -10.13 -2.62 16.47
CA SER A 127 -10.93 -1.48 16.98
C SER A 127 -11.08 -0.37 15.94
N GLY A 128 -10.11 -0.20 15.04
CA GLY A 128 -10.16 0.77 13.95
C GLY A 128 -10.74 0.21 12.66
N LEU A 129 -11.14 -1.07 12.63
CA LEU A 129 -11.89 -1.68 11.53
C LEU A 129 -13.03 -2.57 12.09
N PRO A 130 -14.08 -1.98 12.70
CA PRO A 130 -15.13 -2.76 13.38
C PRO A 130 -15.81 -3.80 12.48
N ALA A 131 -15.90 -3.52 11.18
CA ALA A 131 -16.50 -4.41 10.19
C ALA A 131 -15.60 -5.56 9.73
N LEU A 132 -14.33 -5.62 10.15
CA LEU A 132 -13.35 -6.58 9.64
C LEU A 132 -13.76 -8.03 9.93
N ALA A 133 -14.11 -8.34 11.18
CA ALA A 133 -14.56 -9.67 11.58
C ALA A 133 -15.81 -10.10 10.80
N ALA A 134 -16.81 -9.22 10.70
CA ALA A 134 -18.03 -9.47 9.93
C ALA A 134 -17.72 -9.66 8.43
N SER A 135 -16.75 -8.95 7.87
CA SER A 135 -16.34 -9.07 6.46
C SER A 135 -15.67 -10.41 6.13
N CYS A 136 -15.09 -11.09 7.13
CA CYS A 136 -14.49 -12.42 7.00
C CYS A 136 -15.48 -13.56 7.30
N ASP A 137 -16.61 -13.26 7.93
CA ASP A 137 -17.60 -14.23 8.38
C ASP A 137 -18.70 -14.45 7.34
N MET A 138 -18.68 -15.60 6.66
CA MET A 138 -19.65 -15.93 5.62
C MET A 138 -21.01 -16.39 6.16
N SER A 139 -21.17 -16.49 7.49
CA SER A 139 -22.51 -16.66 8.09
C SER A 139 -23.31 -15.36 8.11
N GLN A 140 -22.66 -14.21 7.87
CA GLN A 140 -23.31 -12.91 7.77
C GLN A 140 -24.07 -12.78 6.45
N SER A 141 -25.40 -12.66 6.53
CA SER A 141 -26.26 -12.57 5.34
C SER A 141 -25.89 -11.37 4.45
N GLN A 142 -25.55 -10.22 5.04
CA GLN A 142 -25.25 -9.00 4.30
C GLN A 142 -24.03 -9.14 3.37
N VAL A 143 -22.96 -9.79 3.85
CA VAL A 143 -21.74 -10.00 3.06
C VAL A 143 -21.99 -11.04 1.98
N PHE A 144 -22.68 -12.13 2.33
CA PHE A 144 -23.07 -13.16 1.37
C PHE A 144 -23.92 -12.59 0.22
N GLU A 145 -25.01 -11.89 0.54
CA GLU A 145 -25.90 -11.27 -0.45
C GLU A 145 -25.18 -10.24 -1.32
N ALA A 146 -24.23 -9.49 -0.75
CA ALA A 146 -23.46 -8.52 -1.53
C ALA A 146 -22.48 -9.19 -2.49
N ILE A 147 -21.86 -10.30 -2.07
CA ILE A 147 -21.03 -11.13 -2.95
C ILE A 147 -21.89 -11.76 -4.05
N GLU A 148 -23.08 -12.28 -3.70
CA GLU A 148 -24.02 -12.85 -4.66
C GLU A 148 -24.41 -11.83 -5.74
N ARG A 149 -24.84 -10.63 -5.33
CA ARG A 149 -25.09 -9.52 -6.26
C ARG A 149 -23.87 -9.19 -7.12
N ALA A 150 -22.68 -9.11 -6.52
CA ALA A 150 -21.44 -8.83 -7.25
C ALA A 150 -21.11 -9.92 -8.29
N ILE A 151 -21.36 -11.18 -7.99
CA ILE A 151 -21.17 -12.29 -8.93
C ILE A 151 -22.17 -12.20 -10.07
N HIS A 152 -23.47 -11.99 -9.79
CA HIS A 152 -24.51 -11.95 -10.83
C HIS A 152 -24.37 -10.77 -11.80
N THR A 153 -23.64 -9.71 -11.43
CA THR A 153 -23.30 -8.59 -12.34
C THR A 153 -22.20 -8.90 -13.35
N GLN A 154 -21.47 -10.01 -13.17
CA GLN A 154 -20.41 -10.42 -14.07
C GLN A 154 -20.96 -11.21 -15.28
N PRO A 155 -20.40 -11.02 -16.48
CA PRO A 155 -20.80 -11.77 -17.66
C PRO A 155 -20.67 -13.27 -17.44
N GLY A 156 -21.69 -14.04 -17.84
CA GLY A 156 -21.69 -15.51 -17.70
C GLY A 156 -22.00 -16.03 -16.30
N ASN A 157 -22.28 -15.16 -15.31
CA ASN A 157 -22.53 -15.54 -13.92
C ASN A 157 -23.95 -15.21 -13.43
N ARG A 158 -24.84 -14.76 -14.31
CA ARG A 158 -26.15 -14.20 -13.93
C ARG A 158 -27.06 -15.19 -13.19
N ASP A 159 -27.04 -16.45 -13.62
CA ASP A 159 -27.90 -17.52 -13.08
C ASP A 159 -27.08 -18.59 -12.33
N ALA A 160 -25.85 -18.24 -11.93
CA ALA A 160 -24.96 -19.17 -11.25
C ALA A 160 -25.34 -19.33 -9.77
N HIS A 161 -25.32 -20.58 -9.29
CA HIS A 161 -25.56 -20.89 -7.88
C HIS A 161 -24.24 -20.88 -7.10
N ILE A 162 -24.22 -20.20 -5.95
CA ILE A 162 -23.04 -20.15 -5.08
C ILE A 162 -23.04 -21.37 -4.16
N MET A 163 -22.06 -22.27 -4.35
CA MET A 163 -21.89 -23.44 -3.50
C MET A 163 -21.14 -23.12 -2.21
N HIS A 164 -20.08 -22.32 -2.32
CA HIS A 164 -19.20 -22.02 -1.19
C HIS A 164 -18.42 -20.72 -1.42
N ILE A 165 -18.18 -19.98 -0.33
CA ILE A 165 -17.34 -18.79 -0.33
C ILE A 165 -16.27 -18.95 0.75
N LYS A 166 -15.01 -18.72 0.38
CA LYS A 166 -13.88 -18.64 1.31
C LYS A 166 -13.27 -17.25 1.30
N ALA A 167 -13.29 -16.58 2.44
CA ALA A 167 -12.59 -15.31 2.66
C ALA A 167 -11.12 -15.55 3.06
N GLU A 168 -10.18 -14.95 2.33
CA GLU A 168 -8.74 -15.04 2.57
C GLU A 168 -8.15 -13.62 2.67
N PRO A 169 -7.73 -13.15 3.86
CA PRO A 169 -7.12 -11.82 3.98
C PRO A 169 -5.76 -11.79 3.26
N VAL A 170 -5.60 -10.86 2.32
CA VAL A 170 -4.38 -10.73 1.50
C VAL A 170 -3.46 -9.64 2.04
N ARG A 171 -4.05 -8.56 2.56
CA ARG A 171 -3.28 -7.43 3.07
C ARG A 171 -4.01 -6.75 4.20
N TYR A 172 -3.47 -6.90 5.40
CA TYR A 172 -3.98 -6.25 6.60
C TYR A 172 -3.05 -5.12 7.04
N LYS A 173 -3.63 -3.95 7.31
CA LYS A 173 -2.96 -2.82 7.95
C LYS A 173 -3.82 -2.38 9.14
N PRO A 174 -3.40 -2.71 10.37
CA PRO A 174 -4.18 -2.45 11.58
C PRO A 174 -4.71 -1.03 11.68
N ALA A 175 -5.96 -0.91 12.14
CA ALA A 175 -6.72 0.32 12.34
C ALA A 175 -6.81 1.22 11.09
N ASN A 176 -6.71 0.65 9.90
CA ASN A 176 -6.66 1.44 8.67
C ASN A 176 -7.41 0.82 7.50
N ARG A 177 -7.01 -0.37 7.06
CA ARG A 177 -7.67 -1.08 5.95
C ARG A 177 -7.27 -2.55 5.89
N CYS A 178 -8.17 -3.38 5.39
CA CYS A 178 -7.88 -4.77 5.03
C CYS A 178 -8.33 -5.05 3.60
N VAL A 179 -7.52 -5.79 2.83
CA VAL A 179 -7.91 -6.36 1.53
C VAL A 179 -8.12 -7.85 1.73
N ILE A 180 -9.31 -8.32 1.36
CA ILE A 180 -9.76 -9.71 1.47
C ILE A 180 -9.99 -10.25 0.07
N ARG A 181 -9.50 -11.45 -0.21
CA ARG A 181 -9.81 -12.21 -1.42
C ARG A 181 -10.93 -13.18 -1.09
N TYR A 182 -12.02 -13.14 -1.85
CA TYR A 182 -13.09 -14.14 -1.76
C TYR A 182 -12.94 -15.12 -2.90
N HIS A 183 -12.78 -16.40 -2.57
CA HIS A 183 -12.87 -17.50 -3.51
C HIS A 183 -14.30 -18.01 -3.50
N VAL A 184 -14.97 -17.93 -4.64
CA VAL A 184 -16.38 -18.31 -4.81
C VAL A 184 -16.45 -19.52 -5.72
N LEU A 185 -16.96 -20.63 -5.19
CA LEU A 185 -17.29 -21.82 -5.96
C LEU A 185 -18.71 -21.68 -6.50
N LEU A 186 -18.84 -21.68 -7.83
CA LEU A 186 -20.10 -21.56 -8.54
C LEU A 186 -20.44 -22.87 -9.23
N GLU A 187 -21.72 -23.24 -9.18
CA GLU A 187 -22.31 -24.27 -10.03
C GLU A 187 -23.04 -23.58 -11.19
N ASP A 188 -22.64 -23.93 -12.42
CA ASP A 188 -23.30 -23.44 -13.62
C ASP A 188 -24.60 -24.22 -13.86
N SER A 189 -25.72 -23.50 -13.83
CA SER A 189 -27.05 -24.09 -14.02
C SER A 189 -27.36 -24.36 -15.50
N GLU A 190 -26.60 -23.79 -16.46
CA GLU A 190 -26.87 -23.95 -17.90
C GLU A 190 -25.96 -24.99 -18.59
N ALA A 191 -24.85 -25.39 -17.98
CA ALA A 191 -23.98 -26.42 -18.52
C ALA A 191 -24.57 -27.82 -18.24
N ASN A 192 -24.90 -28.58 -19.28
CA ASN A 192 -25.28 -30.00 -19.18
C ASN A 192 -24.18 -30.78 -18.43
N GLY A 193 -24.35 -30.94 -17.10
CA GLY A 193 -23.39 -31.59 -16.21
C GLY A 193 -22.99 -30.83 -14.94
N GLY A 194 -23.54 -29.65 -14.64
CA GLY A 194 -23.25 -28.94 -13.37
C GLY A 194 -21.77 -28.54 -13.25
N ALA A 195 -21.24 -27.85 -14.26
CA ALA A 195 -19.83 -27.48 -14.29
C ALA A 195 -19.51 -26.55 -13.11
N ILE A 196 -18.58 -26.99 -12.24
CA ILE A 196 -18.10 -26.20 -11.12
C ILE A 196 -16.98 -25.28 -11.61
N ARG A 197 -17.08 -23.99 -11.28
CA ARG A 197 -16.02 -23.00 -11.57
C ARG A 197 -15.67 -22.16 -10.36
N ASN A 198 -14.42 -21.69 -10.33
CA ASN A 198 -13.93 -20.78 -9.30
C ASN A 198 -13.93 -19.35 -9.82
N VAL A 199 -14.53 -18.43 -9.06
CA VAL A 199 -14.47 -16.99 -9.30
C VAL A 199 -13.78 -16.31 -8.13
N THR A 200 -12.94 -15.31 -8.41
CA THR A 200 -12.24 -14.55 -7.38
C THR A 200 -12.75 -13.11 -7.34
N LEU A 201 -12.99 -12.60 -6.14
CA LEU A 201 -13.31 -11.21 -5.88
C LEU A 201 -12.33 -10.61 -4.87
N PHE A 202 -12.11 -9.30 -4.94
CA PHE A 202 -11.37 -8.57 -3.91
C PHE A 202 -12.26 -7.60 -3.17
N GLY A 203 -12.43 -7.85 -1.88
CA GLY A 203 -13.02 -6.93 -0.92
C GLY A 203 -11.98 -6.01 -0.30
N LYS A 204 -12.39 -4.77 0.01
CA LYS A 204 -11.58 -3.86 0.80
C LYS A 204 -12.42 -3.21 1.89
N VAL A 205 -12.00 -3.44 3.13
CA VAL A 205 -12.62 -2.90 4.34
C VAL A 205 -11.93 -1.58 4.69
N TYR A 206 -12.72 -0.53 4.84
CA TYR A 206 -12.26 0.79 5.26
C TYR A 206 -12.65 1.06 6.72
N ALA A 207 -11.84 1.87 7.41
CA ALA A 207 -12.17 2.36 8.74
C ALA A 207 -13.35 3.34 8.73
N ASP A 208 -13.49 4.09 7.63
CA ASP A 208 -14.54 5.06 7.41
C ASP A 208 -15.47 4.59 6.28
N PRO A 209 -16.74 4.23 6.58
CA PRO A 209 -17.71 3.83 5.57
C PRO A 209 -18.04 4.94 4.56
N GLU A 210 -17.92 6.22 4.93
CA GLU A 210 -18.12 7.33 3.98
C GLU A 210 -17.01 7.35 2.94
N GLN A 211 -15.75 7.20 3.38
CA GLN A 211 -14.62 7.03 2.47
C GLN A 211 -14.84 5.86 1.51
N ALA A 212 -15.32 4.71 1.99
CA ALA A 212 -15.61 3.55 1.14
C ALA A 212 -16.64 3.89 0.05
N ARG A 213 -17.74 4.58 0.40
CA ARG A 213 -18.77 5.02 -0.55
C ARG A 213 -18.21 5.98 -1.60
N SER A 214 -17.45 6.99 -1.18
CA SER A 214 -16.86 7.97 -2.09
C SER A 214 -15.89 7.32 -3.07
N VAL A 215 -15.02 6.42 -2.59
CA VAL A 215 -14.06 5.70 -3.44
C VAL A 215 -14.81 4.78 -4.42
N GLN A 216 -15.79 4.01 -3.96
CA GLN A 216 -16.59 3.12 -4.83
C GLN A 216 -17.27 3.90 -5.96
N ALA A 217 -17.98 4.98 -5.63
CA ALA A 217 -18.71 5.78 -6.62
C ALA A 217 -17.78 6.43 -7.64
N LEU A 218 -16.60 6.87 -7.19
CA LEU A 218 -15.58 7.47 -8.04
C LEU A 218 -14.93 6.46 -8.98
N GLN A 219 -14.61 5.25 -8.47
CA GLN A 219 -14.13 4.17 -9.31
C GLN A 219 -15.18 3.73 -10.34
N GLN A 220 -16.46 3.66 -9.97
CA GLN A 220 -17.53 3.30 -10.89
C GLN A 220 -17.61 4.29 -12.06
N ARG A 221 -17.67 5.60 -11.76
CA ARG A 221 -17.71 6.64 -12.79
C ARG A 221 -16.49 6.61 -13.70
N LEU A 222 -15.29 6.39 -13.14
CA LEU A 222 -14.05 6.27 -13.91
C LEU A 222 -14.05 5.03 -14.79
N TYR A 223 -14.57 3.90 -14.30
CA TYR A 223 -14.71 2.68 -15.07
C TYR A 223 -15.66 2.86 -16.26
N ASP A 224 -16.84 3.45 -16.02
CA ASP A 224 -17.86 3.67 -17.04
C ASP A 224 -17.35 4.63 -18.15
N GLU A 225 -16.70 5.73 -17.77
CA GLU A 225 -16.08 6.67 -18.71
C GLU A 225 -15.05 5.98 -19.61
N GLN A 226 -14.21 5.12 -19.04
CA GLN A 226 -13.18 4.44 -19.82
C GLN A 226 -13.72 3.29 -20.66
N LEU A 227 -14.83 2.68 -20.23
CA LEU A 227 -15.51 1.65 -21.01
C LEU A 227 -16.06 2.24 -22.32
N THR A 228 -16.55 3.48 -22.30
CA THR A 228 -16.98 4.18 -23.54
C THR A 228 -15.84 4.47 -24.51
N ARG A 229 -14.59 4.41 -24.05
CA ARG A 229 -13.38 4.63 -24.86
C ARG A 229 -12.76 3.31 -25.34
N SER A 230 -13.34 2.16 -25.01
CA SER A 230 -12.89 0.86 -25.49
C SER A 230 -12.82 0.83 -27.03
N GLY A 231 -11.75 0.24 -27.57
CA GLY A 231 -11.44 0.23 -29.00
C GLY A 231 -10.66 1.44 -29.50
N SER A 232 -10.53 2.52 -28.71
CA SER A 232 -9.65 3.64 -29.05
C SER A 232 -8.17 3.24 -28.93
N GLU A 233 -7.29 4.00 -29.60
CA GLU A 233 -5.85 3.78 -29.59
C GLU A 233 -5.10 5.05 -29.18
N THR A 234 -4.02 4.89 -28.43
CA THR A 234 -3.09 5.99 -28.10
C THR A 234 -1.68 5.46 -27.91
N ALA A 235 -0.70 6.10 -28.52
CA ALA A 235 0.70 5.73 -28.53
C ALA A 235 0.93 4.26 -28.91
N GLY A 236 0.15 3.75 -29.87
CA GLY A 236 0.18 2.35 -30.33
C GLY A 236 -0.53 1.36 -29.41
N GLN A 237 -1.17 1.81 -28.32
CA GLN A 237 -1.89 0.95 -27.38
C GLN A 237 -3.40 1.02 -27.59
N VAL A 238 -4.01 -0.11 -27.96
CA VAL A 238 -5.46 -0.25 -28.07
C VAL A 238 -6.09 -0.51 -26.71
N TYR A 239 -7.18 0.19 -26.41
CA TYR A 239 -7.92 0.07 -25.16
C TYR A 239 -8.91 -1.10 -25.24
N ARG A 240 -8.51 -2.29 -24.79
CA ARG A 240 -9.45 -3.43 -24.72
C ARG A 240 -10.38 -3.36 -23.50
N THR A 241 -9.87 -2.83 -22.40
CA THR A 241 -10.58 -2.71 -21.12
C THR A 241 -10.25 -1.38 -20.42
N PRO A 242 -11.08 -0.95 -19.44
CA PRO A 242 -10.73 0.11 -18.51
C PRO A 242 -9.43 -0.16 -17.76
N LEU A 243 -8.73 0.90 -17.34
CA LEU A 243 -7.44 0.80 -16.66
C LEU A 243 -7.53 0.34 -15.21
N LEU A 244 -8.73 0.20 -14.65
CA LEU A 244 -8.97 -0.24 -13.28
C LEU A 244 -9.85 -1.49 -13.28
N PRO A 245 -9.72 -2.37 -12.28
CA PRO A 245 -10.64 -3.49 -12.13
C PRO A 245 -12.06 -2.96 -11.96
N ARG A 246 -13.04 -3.65 -12.56
CA ARG A 246 -14.46 -3.36 -12.44
C ARG A 246 -14.88 -3.31 -10.97
N PRO A 247 -15.44 -2.18 -10.51
CA PRO A 247 -16.12 -2.12 -9.24
C PRO A 247 -17.41 -2.94 -9.31
N LEU A 248 -17.62 -3.82 -8.33
CA LEU A 248 -18.76 -4.75 -8.32
C LEU A 248 -19.83 -4.40 -7.29
N GLY A 249 -19.52 -3.55 -6.32
CA GLY A 249 -20.49 -3.06 -5.35
C GLY A 249 -19.87 -2.69 -4.01
N ILE A 250 -20.73 -2.35 -3.06
CA ILE A 250 -20.35 -1.97 -1.69
C ILE A 250 -21.40 -2.48 -0.69
N VAL A 251 -20.94 -2.87 0.50
CA VAL A 251 -21.78 -3.01 1.71
C VAL A 251 -21.62 -1.72 2.53
N ASN A 252 -22.64 -0.87 2.51
CA ASN A 252 -22.55 0.49 3.05
C ASN A 252 -22.33 0.51 4.56
N GLU A 253 -22.98 -0.40 5.27
CA GLU A 253 -22.94 -0.53 6.73
C GLU A 253 -21.56 -0.97 7.21
N LEU A 254 -20.87 -1.78 6.40
CA LEU A 254 -19.57 -2.36 6.72
C LEU A 254 -18.38 -1.56 6.14
N GLY A 255 -18.65 -0.58 5.26
CA GLY A 255 -17.58 0.09 4.52
C GLY A 255 -16.72 -0.89 3.71
N LEU A 256 -17.35 -1.91 3.12
CA LEU A 256 -16.69 -2.98 2.36
C LEU A 256 -16.99 -2.83 0.87
N THR A 257 -15.96 -2.51 0.07
CA THR A 257 -16.09 -2.41 -1.40
C THR A 257 -15.63 -3.69 -2.09
N PHE A 258 -16.27 -4.08 -3.20
CA PHE A 258 -15.87 -5.22 -4.02
C PHE A 258 -15.38 -4.78 -5.39
N ASN A 259 -14.30 -5.41 -5.86
CA ASN A 259 -13.78 -5.27 -7.20
C ASN A 259 -13.53 -6.65 -7.81
N GLU A 260 -13.61 -6.73 -9.13
CA GLU A 260 -13.24 -7.93 -9.87
C GLU A 260 -11.75 -8.28 -9.67
N ALA A 261 -11.42 -9.56 -9.75
CA ALA A 261 -10.04 -9.98 -9.79
C ALA A 261 -9.43 -9.70 -11.17
N VAL A 262 -8.24 -9.12 -11.16
CA VAL A 262 -7.42 -8.96 -12.37
C VAL A 262 -6.76 -10.30 -12.66
N GLN A 263 -7.31 -11.04 -13.62
CA GLN A 263 -6.86 -12.36 -14.01
C GLN A 263 -6.94 -12.50 -15.54
N PRO A 264 -5.97 -13.19 -16.18
CA PRO A 264 -6.05 -13.46 -17.60
C PRO A 264 -7.19 -14.45 -17.89
N ALA A 265 -7.81 -14.29 -19.06
CA ALA A 265 -8.89 -15.18 -19.52
C ALA A 265 -8.34 -16.53 -20.04
N GLU A 266 -7.11 -16.55 -20.55
CA GLU A 266 -6.49 -17.73 -21.15
C GLU A 266 -5.70 -18.56 -20.12
N HIS A 267 -5.85 -19.88 -20.23
CA HIS A 267 -5.14 -20.84 -19.38
C HIS A 267 -3.66 -20.88 -19.75
N GLY A 268 -2.78 -20.41 -18.86
CA GLY A 268 -1.32 -20.39 -19.04
C GLY A 268 -0.70 -18.99 -19.00
N GLU A 269 -1.51 -17.94 -19.13
CA GLU A 269 -1.05 -16.58 -18.84
C GLU A 269 -1.02 -16.33 -17.33
N HIS A 270 -0.12 -15.45 -16.89
CA HIS A 270 0.04 -15.11 -15.49
C HIS A 270 -0.01 -13.61 -15.27
N MET A 271 -0.74 -13.20 -14.23
CA MET A 271 -0.72 -11.82 -13.76
C MET A 271 0.65 -11.51 -13.11
N LEU A 272 1.32 -10.49 -13.63
CA LEU A 272 2.54 -9.93 -13.06
C LEU A 272 2.24 -8.67 -12.26
N THR A 273 2.74 -8.62 -11.03
CA THR A 273 2.72 -7.37 -10.26
C THR A 273 3.72 -6.38 -10.86
N GLY A 274 3.40 -5.08 -10.86
CA GLY A 274 4.31 -4.07 -11.38
C GLY A 274 5.63 -3.99 -10.63
N THR A 275 5.64 -4.37 -9.34
CA THR A 275 6.90 -4.55 -8.60
C THR A 275 7.80 -5.61 -9.20
N ARG A 276 7.28 -6.65 -9.85
CA ARG A 276 8.09 -7.67 -10.55
C ARG A 276 8.32 -7.29 -12.01
N ALA A 277 7.30 -6.78 -12.68
CA ALA A 277 7.38 -6.42 -14.10
C ALA A 277 8.39 -5.30 -14.36
N LEU A 278 8.42 -4.28 -13.50
CA LEU A 278 9.26 -3.10 -13.65
C LEU A 278 10.63 -3.20 -12.94
N GLN A 279 11.11 -4.42 -12.69
CA GLN A 279 12.46 -4.63 -12.12
C GLN A 279 13.51 -4.86 -13.21
N PRO A 280 14.78 -4.46 -12.96
CA PRO A 280 15.88 -4.79 -13.86
C PRO A 280 16.02 -6.31 -14.01
N ARG A 281 16.02 -6.80 -15.25
CA ARG A 281 16.30 -8.21 -15.57
C ARG A 281 17.74 -8.33 -16.03
N MET A 282 18.53 -9.13 -15.33
CA MET A 282 19.94 -9.33 -15.61
C MET A 282 20.12 -10.60 -16.42
N GLU A 283 20.80 -10.49 -17.56
CA GLU A 283 21.24 -11.64 -18.35
C GLU A 283 22.66 -12.01 -17.93
N GLN A 284 22.85 -13.27 -17.55
CA GLN A 284 24.13 -13.79 -17.07
C GLN A 284 24.81 -14.63 -18.14
N GLY A 285 26.11 -14.44 -18.29
CA GLY A 285 26.97 -15.23 -19.16
C GLY A 285 27.35 -16.59 -18.61
N ARG A 286 28.06 -17.37 -19.44
CA ARG A 286 28.67 -18.65 -19.04
C ARG A 286 29.88 -18.37 -18.13
N GLY A 287 29.60 -18.03 -16.89
CA GLY A 287 30.60 -17.56 -15.92
C GLY A 287 29.99 -16.73 -14.78
N GLY A 288 28.71 -16.36 -14.89
CA GLY A 288 28.02 -15.54 -13.90
C GLY A 288 28.25 -14.04 -14.06
N GLU A 289 29.03 -13.59 -15.06
CA GLU A 289 29.12 -12.18 -15.40
C GLU A 289 27.77 -11.64 -15.90
N ILE A 290 27.42 -10.42 -15.47
CA ILE A 290 26.24 -9.71 -15.99
C ILE A 290 26.61 -9.17 -17.37
N ILE A 291 26.00 -9.71 -18.42
CA ILE A 291 26.24 -9.30 -19.81
C ILE A 291 25.35 -8.10 -20.17
N ASN A 292 24.11 -8.13 -19.71
CA ASN A 292 23.11 -7.13 -20.07
C ASN A 292 22.10 -6.93 -18.94
N ILE A 293 21.52 -5.73 -18.88
CA ILE A 293 20.47 -5.37 -17.93
C ILE A 293 19.31 -4.81 -18.74
N ALA A 294 18.33 -5.66 -19.04
CA ALA A 294 17.21 -5.31 -19.91
C ALA A 294 16.19 -4.41 -19.19
N ILE A 295 15.65 -3.42 -19.91
CA ILE A 295 14.52 -2.59 -19.47
C ILE A 295 13.18 -3.19 -19.94
N PRO A 296 12.12 -3.12 -19.12
CA PRO A 296 10.79 -3.62 -19.48
C PRO A 296 10.02 -2.58 -20.34
N VAL A 297 10.41 -2.48 -21.62
CA VAL A 297 9.92 -1.43 -22.55
C VAL A 297 8.40 -1.45 -22.66
N GLU A 298 7.80 -2.62 -22.80
CA GLU A 298 6.36 -2.76 -22.97
C GLU A 298 5.59 -2.29 -21.73
N GLU A 299 5.97 -2.78 -20.56
CA GLU A 299 5.28 -2.42 -19.31
C GLU A 299 5.46 -0.93 -18.97
N LEU A 300 6.58 -0.33 -19.33
CA LEU A 300 6.80 1.12 -19.21
C LEU A 300 5.85 1.90 -20.14
N ARG A 301 5.67 1.45 -21.40
CA ARG A 301 4.74 2.07 -22.35
C ARG A 301 3.29 1.96 -21.87
N LEU A 302 2.88 0.76 -21.47
CA LEU A 302 1.55 0.51 -20.91
C LEU A 302 1.27 1.41 -19.70
N THR A 303 2.24 1.52 -18.80
CA THR A 303 2.13 2.39 -17.61
C THR A 303 1.99 3.86 -17.99
N ALA A 304 2.79 4.33 -18.94
CA ALA A 304 2.75 5.71 -19.42
C ALA A 304 1.40 6.08 -20.04
N VAL A 305 0.88 5.21 -20.92
CA VAL A 305 -0.45 5.39 -21.52
C VAL A 305 -1.55 5.36 -20.47
N ALA A 306 -1.50 4.43 -19.51
CA ALA A 306 -2.48 4.36 -18.43
C ALA A 306 -2.50 5.63 -17.57
N LEU A 307 -1.32 6.18 -17.25
CA LEU A 307 -1.24 7.42 -16.49
C LEU A 307 -1.73 8.63 -17.30
N ALA A 308 -1.40 8.71 -18.59
CA ALA A 308 -1.89 9.76 -19.47
C ALA A 308 -3.44 9.73 -19.57
N ARG A 309 -4.02 8.54 -19.76
CA ARG A 309 -5.49 8.33 -19.74
C ARG A 309 -6.13 8.79 -18.43
N LEU A 310 -5.48 8.55 -17.29
CA LEU A 310 -5.98 9.03 -16.00
C LEU A 310 -5.96 10.56 -15.92
N HIS A 311 -4.86 11.19 -16.34
CA HIS A 311 -4.68 12.64 -16.32
C HIS A 311 -5.54 13.42 -17.33
N THR A 312 -6.15 12.73 -18.29
CA THR A 312 -7.08 13.28 -19.29
C THR A 312 -8.50 12.71 -19.15
N SER A 313 -8.78 12.01 -18.06
CA SER A 313 -10.14 11.57 -17.73
C SER A 313 -11.03 12.78 -17.46
N ALA A 314 -12.30 12.69 -17.89
CA ALA A 314 -13.32 13.68 -17.56
C ALA A 314 -13.88 13.49 -16.13
N ILE A 315 -13.46 12.45 -15.40
CA ILE A 315 -13.93 12.18 -14.05
C ILE A 315 -13.02 12.90 -13.06
N HIS A 316 -13.53 14.02 -12.55
CA HIS A 316 -12.85 14.81 -11.52
C HIS A 316 -13.28 14.33 -10.11
N PRO A 317 -12.30 14.05 -9.21
CA PRO A 317 -12.56 13.96 -7.77
C PRO A 317 -12.88 15.36 -7.19
N ASP A 318 -13.17 15.43 -5.88
CA ASP A 318 -13.57 16.67 -5.21
C ASP A 318 -12.59 17.84 -5.47
N GLU A 319 -13.11 18.90 -6.10
CA GLU A 319 -12.38 20.11 -6.46
C GLU A 319 -11.99 20.97 -5.26
N LYS A 320 -12.63 20.79 -4.10
CA LYS A 320 -12.42 21.65 -2.93
C LYS A 320 -11.08 21.42 -2.24
N THR A 321 -10.44 20.27 -2.46
CA THR A 321 -9.23 19.89 -1.71
C THR A 321 -8.08 19.38 -2.59
N PRO A 322 -7.64 20.14 -3.61
CA PRO A 322 -6.58 19.71 -4.50
C PRO A 322 -5.28 19.47 -3.73
N ARG A 323 -4.45 18.59 -4.29
CA ARG A 323 -3.12 18.29 -3.78
C ARG A 323 -2.10 19.22 -4.41
N THR A 324 -1.63 20.16 -3.61
CA THR A 324 -0.77 21.26 -4.06
C THR A 324 0.71 21.02 -3.76
N GLY A 325 1.57 21.75 -4.46
CA GLY A 325 3.02 21.78 -4.18
C GLY A 325 3.33 22.15 -2.72
N ALA A 326 2.58 23.09 -2.13
CA ALA A 326 2.72 23.46 -0.72
C ALA A 326 2.47 22.30 0.26
N LYS A 327 1.49 21.40 -0.02
CA LYS A 327 1.27 20.20 0.78
C LYS A 327 2.47 19.24 0.69
N GLU A 328 3.10 19.12 -0.47
CA GLU A 328 4.30 18.30 -0.67
C GLU A 328 5.55 18.94 -0.06
N ALA A 329 5.69 20.27 -0.13
CA ALA A 329 6.75 21.05 0.50
C ALA A 329 6.76 20.84 2.02
N LYS A 330 5.59 20.98 2.68
CA LYS A 330 5.45 20.69 4.12
C LYS A 330 5.90 19.26 4.45
N ARG A 331 5.45 18.27 3.68
CA ARG A 331 5.83 16.86 3.87
C ARG A 331 7.33 16.63 3.67
N ALA A 332 7.96 17.30 2.72
CA ALA A 332 9.40 17.23 2.50
C ALA A 332 10.18 17.79 3.70
N ARG A 333 9.78 18.96 4.22
CA ARG A 333 10.36 19.55 5.44
C ARG A 333 10.21 18.63 6.66
N ASP A 334 9.01 18.09 6.91
CA ASP A 334 8.75 17.17 8.02
C ASP A 334 9.64 15.92 7.94
N ARG A 335 9.82 15.36 6.73
CA ARG A 335 10.68 14.20 6.47
C ARG A 335 12.15 14.52 6.67
N ALA A 336 12.60 15.67 6.16
CA ALA A 336 13.97 16.14 6.31
C ALA A 336 14.32 16.37 7.79
N ALA A 337 13.41 16.96 8.56
CA ALA A 337 13.59 17.13 10.01
C ALA A 337 13.76 15.78 10.74
N LEU A 338 12.98 14.76 10.35
CA LEU A 338 13.14 13.40 10.89
C LEU A 338 14.49 12.80 10.52
N ILE A 339 14.91 12.90 9.25
CA ILE A 339 16.22 12.39 8.80
C ILE A 339 17.35 13.10 9.57
N ALA A 340 17.33 14.44 9.63
CA ALA A 340 18.33 15.23 10.32
C ALA A 340 18.46 14.86 11.80
N ARG A 341 17.35 14.59 12.49
CA ARG A 341 17.34 14.15 13.89
C ARG A 341 18.03 12.79 14.09
N HIS A 342 17.87 11.87 13.14
CA HIS A 342 18.46 10.52 13.21
C HIS A 342 19.87 10.44 12.59
N ASN A 343 20.27 11.43 11.79
CA ASN A 343 21.55 11.52 11.11
C ASN A 343 22.20 12.90 11.30
N PRO A 344 22.73 13.23 12.50
CA PRO A 344 23.31 14.56 12.77
C PRO A 344 24.43 14.95 11.79
N ALA A 345 25.23 13.98 11.34
CA ALA A 345 26.36 14.23 10.43
C ALA A 345 25.96 14.78 9.04
N GLN A 346 24.71 14.56 8.59
CA GLN A 346 24.20 15.04 7.30
C GLN A 346 23.00 15.98 7.47
N ALA A 347 22.75 16.44 8.70
CA ALA A 347 21.56 17.22 9.04
C ALA A 347 21.49 18.53 8.26
N GLU A 348 22.61 19.24 8.13
CA GLU A 348 22.68 20.52 7.41
C GLU A 348 22.36 20.34 5.92
N GLU A 349 23.02 19.39 5.25
CA GLU A 349 22.78 19.05 3.83
C GLU A 349 21.30 18.69 3.58
N VAL A 350 20.74 17.82 4.43
CA VAL A 350 19.33 17.38 4.37
C VAL A 350 18.38 18.57 4.48
N GLN A 351 18.63 19.49 5.42
CA GLN A 351 17.79 20.67 5.65
C GLN A 351 17.91 21.68 4.51
N GLN A 352 19.11 21.92 3.99
CA GLN A 352 19.35 22.82 2.86
C GLN A 352 18.60 22.33 1.61
N LEU A 353 18.76 21.06 1.24
CA LEU A 353 18.06 20.46 0.09
C LEU A 353 16.54 20.51 0.27
N ALA A 354 16.05 20.22 1.47
CA ALA A 354 14.62 20.26 1.76
C ALA A 354 14.05 21.69 1.67
N GLN A 355 14.80 22.69 2.12
CA GLN A 355 14.39 24.09 2.03
C GLN A 355 14.36 24.57 0.58
N GLN A 356 15.40 24.26 -0.21
CA GLN A 356 15.43 24.57 -1.64
C GLN A 356 14.25 23.93 -2.38
N LEU A 357 14.02 22.63 -2.15
CA LEU A 357 12.89 21.91 -2.72
C LEU A 357 11.55 22.54 -2.31
N ALA A 358 11.39 22.84 -1.02
CA ALA A 358 10.13 23.35 -0.50
C ALA A 358 9.81 24.74 -1.05
N SER A 359 10.79 25.63 -1.16
CA SER A 359 10.62 26.95 -1.78
C SER A 359 10.16 26.83 -3.24
N ARG A 360 10.75 25.91 -4.03
CA ARG A 360 10.35 25.68 -5.42
C ARG A 360 8.97 25.06 -5.55
N LEU A 361 8.63 24.09 -4.69
CA LEU A 361 7.30 23.47 -4.64
C LEU A 361 6.20 24.45 -4.24
N GLU A 362 6.49 25.39 -3.34
CA GLU A 362 5.56 26.44 -2.91
C GLU A 362 5.33 27.50 -4.00
N ALA A 363 6.34 27.74 -4.84
CA ALA A 363 6.24 28.63 -5.98
C ALA A 363 5.49 28.01 -7.19
N LEU A 364 5.24 26.70 -7.19
CA LEU A 364 4.54 26.05 -8.30
C LEU A 364 3.10 26.55 -8.43
N GLN A 365 2.78 27.06 -9.62
CA GLN A 365 1.42 27.41 -10.03
C GLN A 365 1.09 26.63 -11.31
N PRO A 366 0.61 25.38 -11.19
CA PRO A 366 0.19 24.62 -12.37
C PRO A 366 -1.04 25.26 -13.00
N ASP A 367 -1.05 25.37 -14.34
CA ASP A 367 -2.16 25.97 -15.09
C ASP A 367 -3.49 25.24 -14.90
N SER A 368 -3.42 23.93 -14.66
CA SER A 368 -4.58 23.09 -14.39
C SER A 368 -4.24 21.98 -13.40
N TYR A 369 -5.17 21.73 -12.48
CA TYR A 369 -5.18 20.52 -11.67
C TYR A 369 -5.96 19.43 -12.42
N ARG A 370 -5.34 18.26 -12.54
CA ARG A 370 -5.87 17.12 -13.31
C ARG A 370 -6.21 15.96 -12.37
N PRO A 371 -7.10 15.05 -12.78
CA PRO A 371 -7.31 13.81 -12.02
C PRO A 371 -5.98 13.05 -11.92
N ALA A 372 -5.59 12.74 -10.69
CA ALA A 372 -4.31 12.16 -10.36
C ALA A 372 -4.52 11.05 -9.33
N HIS A 373 -3.87 9.91 -9.52
CA HIS A 373 -3.84 8.82 -8.56
C HIS A 373 -3.33 9.30 -7.18
N GLY A 374 -2.44 10.29 -7.15
CA GLY A 374 -1.92 10.90 -5.92
C GLY A 374 -0.90 10.03 -5.16
N GLY A 375 -0.55 8.89 -5.70
CA GLY A 375 0.28 7.91 -5.02
C GLY A 375 0.90 6.89 -5.95
N PHE A 376 0.98 7.22 -7.24
CA PHE A 376 1.25 6.30 -8.34
C PHE A 376 2.65 5.66 -8.23
N LYS A 377 2.70 4.32 -8.28
CA LYS A 377 3.92 3.51 -8.14
C LYS A 377 3.75 2.10 -8.66
N SER A 378 4.86 1.42 -8.93
CA SER A 378 4.89 0.05 -9.46
C SER A 378 4.07 -0.98 -8.66
N SER A 379 3.96 -0.85 -7.33
CA SER A 379 3.16 -1.77 -6.51
C SER A 379 1.63 -1.65 -6.68
N GLN A 380 1.16 -0.67 -7.44
CA GLN A 380 -0.26 -0.45 -7.75
C GLN A 380 -0.62 -0.88 -9.17
N LEU A 381 0.34 -1.45 -9.90
CA LEU A 381 0.15 -1.88 -11.27
C LEU A 381 0.09 -3.41 -11.29
N LEU A 382 -0.82 -3.94 -12.09
CA LEU A 382 -0.96 -5.36 -12.40
C LEU A 382 -0.96 -5.50 -13.91
N PHE A 383 -0.22 -6.46 -14.44
CA PHE A 383 -0.05 -6.68 -15.88
C PHE A 383 -0.47 -8.09 -16.24
N HIS A 384 -1.23 -8.24 -17.32
CA HIS A 384 -1.44 -9.50 -18.02
C HIS A 384 -1.95 -9.21 -19.44
N SER A 385 -1.82 -10.17 -20.35
CA SER A 385 -2.40 -10.10 -21.70
C SER A 385 -2.10 -8.78 -22.44
N HIS A 386 -0.88 -8.25 -22.30
CA HIS A 386 -0.46 -6.95 -22.88
C HIS A 386 -1.31 -5.74 -22.41
N GLN A 387 -1.81 -5.79 -21.18
CA GLN A 387 -2.58 -4.74 -20.53
C GLN A 387 -2.01 -4.38 -19.15
N VAL A 388 -2.38 -3.20 -18.66
CA VAL A 388 -2.09 -2.76 -17.30
C VAL A 388 -3.37 -2.35 -16.58
N PHE A 389 -3.47 -2.76 -15.32
CA PHE A 389 -4.52 -2.40 -14.39
C PHE A 389 -3.92 -1.67 -13.21
N VAL A 390 -4.52 -0.54 -12.86
CA VAL A 390 -4.16 0.32 -11.74
C VAL A 390 -5.10 0.02 -10.58
N VAL A 391 -4.55 -0.15 -9.39
CA VAL A 391 -5.31 -0.44 -8.15
C VAL A 391 -4.97 0.56 -7.05
N ASP A 392 -5.79 0.62 -6.00
CA ASP A 392 -5.62 1.51 -4.82
C ASP A 392 -5.90 3.00 -5.10
N PHE A 393 -7.13 3.30 -5.54
CA PHE A 393 -7.63 4.67 -5.80
C PHE A 393 -7.96 5.50 -4.54
N ASP A 394 -7.56 5.07 -3.34
CA ASP A 394 -7.81 5.83 -2.09
C ASP A 394 -7.18 7.23 -2.09
N GLY A 395 -6.13 7.41 -2.88
CA GLY A 395 -5.40 8.67 -3.03
C GLY A 395 -5.87 9.53 -4.20
N PHE A 396 -6.88 9.08 -4.95
CA PHE A 396 -7.32 9.74 -6.17
C PHE A 396 -7.84 11.14 -5.86
N CYS A 397 -7.24 12.15 -6.47
CA CYS A 397 -7.44 13.56 -6.15
C CYS A 397 -7.15 14.43 -7.37
N LEU A 398 -7.46 15.72 -7.28
CA LEU A 398 -6.95 16.69 -8.24
C LEU A 398 -5.53 17.12 -7.83
N ALA A 399 -4.56 16.97 -8.72
CA ALA A 399 -3.17 17.35 -8.48
C ALA A 399 -2.53 17.90 -9.76
N ASP A 400 -1.35 18.52 -9.63
CA ASP A 400 -0.47 18.69 -10.78
C ASP A 400 -0.14 17.29 -11.32
N ALA A 401 -0.34 17.05 -12.61
CA ALA A 401 -0.02 15.76 -13.25
C ALA A 401 1.46 15.36 -13.06
N ALA A 402 2.34 16.36 -12.87
CA ALA A 402 3.74 16.15 -12.52
C ALA A 402 3.95 15.36 -11.23
N LEU A 403 2.96 15.35 -10.31
CA LEU A 403 3.02 14.62 -9.05
C LEU A 403 3.13 13.12 -9.27
N ASP A 404 2.24 12.53 -10.07
CA ASP A 404 2.25 11.07 -10.29
C ASP A 404 3.39 10.64 -11.21
N VAL A 405 3.78 11.47 -12.19
CA VAL A 405 4.98 11.25 -13.01
C VAL A 405 6.22 11.18 -12.13
N GLY A 406 6.44 12.21 -11.30
CA GLY A 406 7.60 12.27 -10.40
C GLY A 406 7.58 11.15 -9.35
N TYR A 407 6.40 10.80 -8.85
CA TYR A 407 6.25 9.69 -7.91
C TYR A 407 6.61 8.35 -8.53
N PHE A 408 6.15 8.09 -9.76
CA PHE A 408 6.48 6.87 -10.48
C PHE A 408 7.99 6.77 -10.72
N LEU A 409 8.63 7.82 -11.24
CA LEU A 409 10.07 7.85 -11.51
C LEU A 409 10.91 7.63 -10.24
N ALA A 410 10.52 8.24 -9.11
CA ALA A 410 11.20 7.98 -7.84
C ALA A 410 11.03 6.53 -7.34
N TYR A 411 9.90 5.87 -7.61
CA TYR A 411 9.73 4.44 -7.32
C TYR A 411 10.34 3.50 -8.36
N LEU A 412 10.58 3.97 -9.59
CA LEU A 412 11.21 3.21 -10.67
C LEU A 412 12.70 2.99 -10.41
N ARG A 413 13.36 3.89 -9.65
CA ARG A 413 14.78 3.73 -9.27
C ARG A 413 15.02 2.37 -8.58
N PRO A 414 15.85 1.50 -9.17
CA PRO A 414 16.07 0.17 -8.63
C PRO A 414 16.84 0.26 -7.32
N SER A 415 16.62 -0.69 -6.42
CA SER A 415 17.30 -0.71 -5.12
C SER A 415 18.84 -0.74 -5.24
N GLY A 416 19.37 -1.34 -6.31
CA GLY A 416 20.80 -1.39 -6.61
C GLY A 416 21.44 -0.02 -6.87
N LEU A 417 20.65 0.98 -7.27
CA LEU A 417 21.13 2.35 -7.46
C LEU A 417 21.67 2.94 -6.16
N TRP A 418 21.02 2.67 -5.03
CA TRP A 418 21.44 3.16 -3.71
C TRP A 418 22.75 2.57 -3.21
N TYR A 419 23.22 1.51 -3.86
CA TYR A 419 24.48 0.82 -3.58
C TYR A 419 25.50 0.98 -4.70
N ALA A 420 25.26 1.91 -5.64
CA ALA A 420 26.12 2.16 -6.80
C ALA A 420 26.45 0.90 -7.60
N ARG A 421 25.48 -0.03 -7.74
CA ARG A 421 25.68 -1.23 -8.55
C ARG A 421 25.85 -0.85 -10.03
N PRO A 422 26.84 -1.41 -10.75
CA PRO A 422 27.07 -1.10 -12.16
C PRO A 422 25.80 -1.29 -13.01
N GLY A 423 25.62 -0.42 -14.01
CA GLY A 423 24.51 -0.46 -14.97
C GLY A 423 23.16 0.01 -14.43
N MET A 424 22.96 0.13 -13.11
CA MET A 424 21.66 0.56 -12.55
C MET A 424 21.26 2.00 -12.90
N ARG A 425 22.25 2.90 -13.04
CA ARG A 425 22.00 4.29 -13.49
C ARG A 425 21.51 4.31 -14.94
N ALA A 426 22.29 3.71 -15.85
CA ALA A 426 21.93 3.64 -17.26
C ALA A 426 20.57 2.95 -17.47
N TRP A 427 20.29 1.88 -16.71
CA TRP A 427 18.99 1.22 -16.72
C TRP A 427 17.85 2.17 -16.32
N PHE A 428 18.04 2.94 -15.23
CA PHE A 428 17.01 3.87 -14.76
C PHE A 428 16.79 5.01 -15.77
N GLU A 429 17.86 5.59 -16.31
CA GLU A 429 17.79 6.67 -17.30
C GLU A 429 17.05 6.21 -18.56
N ALA A 430 17.41 5.04 -19.11
CA ALA A 430 16.73 4.47 -20.28
C ALA A 430 15.25 4.13 -19.99
N ALA A 431 14.96 3.57 -18.82
CA ALA A 431 13.57 3.28 -18.42
C ALA A 431 12.73 4.55 -18.23
N ALA A 432 13.31 5.59 -17.62
CA ALA A 432 12.67 6.89 -17.44
C ALA A 432 12.42 7.58 -18.78
N GLU A 433 13.36 7.49 -19.73
CA GLU A 433 13.21 8.03 -21.08
C GLU A 433 12.06 7.37 -21.83
N VAL A 434 11.97 6.03 -21.83
CA VAL A 434 10.86 5.29 -22.46
C VAL A 434 9.53 5.74 -21.86
N PHE A 435 9.43 5.80 -20.52
CA PHE A 435 8.21 6.20 -19.84
C PHE A 435 7.81 7.65 -20.17
N THR A 436 8.72 8.61 -20.02
CA THR A 436 8.43 10.04 -20.21
C THR A 436 8.13 10.39 -21.66
N THR A 437 8.85 9.78 -22.61
CA THR A 437 8.58 9.93 -24.05
C THR A 437 7.19 9.40 -24.40
N THR A 438 6.85 8.19 -23.94
CA THR A 438 5.54 7.59 -24.21
C THR A 438 4.41 8.35 -23.53
N TYR A 439 4.63 8.83 -22.30
CA TYR A 439 3.65 9.64 -21.59
C TYR A 439 3.38 10.96 -22.33
N SER A 440 4.44 11.62 -22.81
CA SER A 440 4.33 12.87 -23.57
C SER A 440 3.59 12.66 -24.89
N GLN A 441 3.91 11.58 -25.62
CA GLN A 441 3.20 11.19 -26.84
C GLN A 441 1.72 10.94 -26.55
N ALA A 442 1.40 10.13 -25.53
CA ALA A 442 0.04 9.79 -25.18
C ALA A 442 -0.78 11.02 -24.76
N MET A 443 -0.21 11.92 -23.95
CA MET A 443 -0.87 13.17 -23.55
C MET A 443 -1.16 14.07 -24.76
N ARG A 444 -0.26 14.13 -25.74
CA ARG A 444 -0.44 14.91 -26.97
C ARG A 444 -1.57 14.35 -27.84
N GLU A 445 -1.57 13.04 -28.07
CA GLU A 445 -2.63 12.34 -28.82
C GLU A 445 -4.00 12.44 -28.12
N LEU A 446 -4.01 12.53 -26.79
CA LEU A 446 -5.21 12.79 -25.98
C LEU A 446 -5.57 14.28 -25.88
N GLY A 447 -4.97 15.15 -26.71
CA GLY A 447 -5.37 16.55 -26.88
C GLY A 447 -4.75 17.53 -25.90
N THR A 448 -3.67 17.18 -25.19
CA THR A 448 -2.94 18.13 -24.33
C THR A 448 -1.90 18.89 -25.14
N GLU A 449 -1.82 20.20 -24.94
CA GLU A 449 -0.85 21.07 -25.61
C GLU A 449 0.61 20.75 -25.22
N GLN A 450 1.52 20.93 -26.19
CA GLN A 450 2.94 20.60 -26.02
C GLN A 450 3.60 21.35 -24.87
N ALA A 451 3.33 22.65 -24.70
CA ALA A 451 3.90 23.46 -23.62
C ALA A 451 3.46 22.98 -22.23
N VAL A 452 2.20 22.53 -22.10
CA VAL A 452 1.68 21.97 -20.85
C VAL A 452 2.39 20.64 -20.53
N ILE A 453 2.61 19.80 -21.55
CA ILE A 453 3.32 18.51 -21.41
C ILE A 453 4.77 18.75 -20.95
N GLU A 454 5.48 19.66 -21.60
CA GLU A 454 6.86 20.02 -21.23
C GLU A 454 6.94 20.52 -19.79
N GLY A 455 6.01 21.41 -19.39
CA GLY A 455 5.91 21.88 -18.02
C GLY A 455 5.62 20.76 -17.01
N ILE A 456 4.80 19.76 -17.35
CA ILE A 456 4.56 18.59 -16.50
C ILE A 456 5.86 17.80 -16.29
N ILE A 457 6.60 17.52 -17.37
CA ILE A 457 7.85 16.76 -17.32
C ILE A 457 8.90 17.52 -16.50
N GLU A 458 9.05 18.83 -16.72
CA GLU A 458 9.98 19.67 -15.97
C GLU A 458 9.67 19.67 -14.46
N ARG A 459 8.41 19.97 -14.10
CA ARG A 459 7.99 20.03 -12.69
C ARG A 459 8.03 18.66 -12.00
N SER A 460 7.96 17.56 -12.76
CA SER A 460 7.95 16.20 -12.18
C SER A 460 9.20 15.90 -11.35
N ARG A 461 10.34 16.54 -11.68
CA ARG A 461 11.60 16.42 -10.92
C ARG A 461 11.46 16.90 -9.47
N LEU A 462 10.67 17.95 -9.22
CA LEU A 462 10.43 18.42 -7.85
C LEU A 462 9.62 17.40 -7.03
N TYR A 463 8.61 16.78 -7.64
CA TYR A 463 7.81 15.75 -6.98
C TYR A 463 8.58 14.43 -6.78
N GLU A 464 9.50 14.12 -7.70
CA GLU A 464 10.47 13.04 -7.58
C GLU A 464 11.37 13.26 -6.35
N ALA A 465 12.00 14.42 -6.21
CA ALA A 465 12.79 14.80 -5.03
C ALA A 465 11.98 14.70 -3.73
N ALA A 466 10.74 15.21 -3.72
CA ALA A 466 9.85 15.14 -2.55
C ALA A 466 9.53 13.69 -2.15
N LEU A 467 9.38 12.79 -3.13
CA LEU A 467 9.17 11.37 -2.88
C LEU A 467 10.46 10.67 -2.45
N LEU A 468 11.62 11.04 -2.97
CA LEU A 468 12.92 10.52 -2.54
C LEU A 468 13.17 10.81 -1.05
N PHE A 469 12.81 11.99 -0.54
CA PHE A 469 12.80 12.27 0.90
C PHE A 469 11.94 11.28 1.70
N LYS A 470 10.79 10.85 1.16
CA LYS A 470 9.93 9.82 1.79
C LYS A 470 10.63 8.47 1.85
N ILE A 471 11.30 8.10 0.76
CA ILE A 471 12.03 6.84 0.65
C ILE A 471 13.22 6.83 1.63
N ALA A 472 14.00 7.91 1.66
CA ALA A 472 15.11 8.11 2.60
C ALA A 472 14.65 8.01 4.05
N THR A 473 13.59 8.75 4.43
CA THR A 473 13.04 8.71 5.80
C THR A 473 12.64 7.29 6.23
N ARG A 474 12.03 6.52 5.31
CA ARG A 474 11.62 5.12 5.60
C ARG A 474 12.78 4.18 5.81
N ARG A 475 13.96 4.47 5.26
CA ARG A 475 15.14 3.62 5.36
C ARG A 475 15.99 3.96 6.57
N VAL A 476 16.09 5.25 6.90
CA VAL A 476 16.71 5.74 8.13
C VAL A 476 15.95 5.26 9.38
N ASN A 477 14.62 5.17 9.31
CA ASN A 477 13.80 4.73 10.45
C ASN A 477 13.68 3.20 10.62
N ARG A 478 14.52 2.39 9.96
CA ARG A 478 14.53 0.93 10.17
C ARG A 478 15.44 0.59 11.36
N LEU A 479 15.00 -0.29 12.25
CA LEU A 479 15.84 -0.94 13.26
C LEU A 479 17.10 -1.50 12.55
N ASN A 480 18.29 -1.03 12.96
CA ASN A 480 19.62 -1.25 12.35
C ASN A 480 20.12 -0.27 11.29
N SER A 481 19.86 1.04 11.38
CA SER A 481 20.81 2.04 10.85
C SER A 481 20.50 3.49 11.22
N PRO A 482 21.51 4.38 11.08
CA PRO A 482 21.66 5.10 9.81
C PRO A 482 22.65 4.40 8.86
N ARG A 483 22.30 4.25 7.57
CA ARG A 483 23.17 3.71 6.50
C ARG A 483 23.71 4.92 5.75
N PRO A 484 24.83 5.54 6.18
CA PRO A 484 25.18 6.89 5.72
C PRO A 484 25.42 6.91 4.22
N LYS A 485 26.07 5.88 3.67
CA LYS A 485 26.28 5.74 2.21
C LYS A 485 24.98 5.68 1.41
N GLU A 486 23.98 4.96 1.90
CA GLU A 486 22.67 4.85 1.23
C GLU A 486 21.93 6.21 1.27
N LEU A 487 22.01 6.90 2.40
CA LEU A 487 21.45 8.24 2.54
C LEU A 487 22.17 9.25 1.64
N SER A 488 23.50 9.26 1.61
CA SER A 488 24.28 10.12 0.70
C SER A 488 23.91 9.90 -0.77
N ALA A 489 23.76 8.64 -1.20
CA ALA A 489 23.30 8.35 -2.56
C ALA A 489 21.90 8.92 -2.83
N MET A 490 20.99 8.84 -1.86
CA MET A 490 19.64 9.44 -1.99
C MET A 490 19.67 10.96 -2.00
N LEU A 491 20.51 11.60 -1.19
CA LEU A 491 20.66 13.06 -1.18
C LEU A 491 21.26 13.56 -2.49
N HIS A 492 22.20 12.80 -3.07
CA HIS A 492 22.72 13.08 -4.40
C HIS A 492 21.63 13.00 -5.48
N GLU A 493 20.75 11.99 -5.44
CA GLU A 493 19.59 11.94 -6.34
C GLU A 493 18.64 13.11 -6.13
N ILE A 494 18.36 13.48 -4.88
CA ILE A 494 17.50 14.62 -4.55
C ILE A 494 18.11 15.90 -5.13
N ALA A 495 19.42 16.11 -4.96
CA ALA A 495 20.12 17.26 -5.50
C ALA A 495 20.09 17.29 -7.03
N ALA A 496 20.20 16.14 -7.70
CA ALA A 496 20.12 16.07 -9.17
C ALA A 496 18.72 16.38 -9.74
N CYS A 497 17.67 16.28 -8.92
CA CYS A 497 16.31 16.68 -9.28
C CYS A 497 16.04 18.18 -9.08
N LEU A 498 16.85 18.88 -8.28
CA LEU A 498 16.83 20.33 -8.07
C LEU A 498 17.77 21.02 -9.06
#